data_AF-B1HWI9-F1
#
_entry.id   AF-B1HWI9-F1
#
_cell.length_a   1.000
_cell.length_b   1.000
_cell.length_c   1.000
_cell.angle_alpha   90.00
_cell.angle_beta   90.00
_cell.angle_gamma   90.00
#
_symmetry.space_group_name_H-M   'P 1'
#
loop_
_entity.id
_entity.type
_entity.pdbx_description
1 polymer ?
#
loop_
_entity_poly.entity_id
_entity_poly.type
_entity_poly.pdbx_seq_one_letter_code
_entity_poly.pdbx_strand_id
1 'polypeptide(L)'
;MLEPYRSTWSGILEQEKNNNPFIEYEWVTTWWATLGIHDNVEIFIVEHQGTAVAFFPLVHTVGFGKIHYFGFLGQGYATYMEVIAEKQWMERAIHYILKVFTQKYKRYLLVFQGLIESKDTSQQLEKYAIEYQMPYSIFRTVTSFIDFQSMTVDDFLKKHRKTFKSIKRYEKKLKLFGRLDFQDVGVNHFHKMFTLFMRRWRKKLDKSRFTEAQTRLFYERLADVSNEAFRVEVDSLQFEGHWISFTIDLCCRDRNFCQAMGHEPDFNRFGPGSLIEKENMLKAHDSGFRYYDFGSGYEPYKFQWYTDIDFTRKFIMSTKGTTERFIRSWMVLRDRVKGKLTNNHQLVKLKRDRLGELLYFLKHARTREWLRLMKGVLQRIVAIHRIDIYIAEQKYDQGYMPFEELHMKDIMTLNERPAYIAHFYKGNRFFGDGDQIVYRRHDHIAYEEVSGYTYELSANMSFIREYDTQLLKEIVVEVQREGRSVCTIAPWYEGRRRRKLKQAGFHKVSQITLVRLFKWRKEFHAKQ
;
A
#
# COMPACT_ATOMS: atom_id res chain seq x y z
N MET A 1 -29.01 0.05 24.41
CA MET A 1 -27.69 -0.10 25.06
C MET A 1 -27.29 -1.56 24.98
N LEU A 2 -26.06 -1.87 24.54
CA LEU A 2 -25.53 -3.24 24.48
C LEU A 2 -24.78 -3.66 25.76
N GLU A 3 -24.43 -2.69 26.61
CA GLU A 3 -23.62 -2.87 27.83
C GLU A 3 -24.03 -4.03 28.75
N PRO A 4 -25.33 -4.26 29.03
CA PRO A 4 -25.74 -5.37 29.88
C PRO A 4 -25.32 -6.76 29.35
N TYR A 5 -25.08 -6.87 28.04
CA TYR A 5 -24.71 -8.12 27.36
C TYR A 5 -23.20 -8.27 27.14
N ARG A 6 -22.37 -7.31 27.58
CA ARG A 6 -20.92 -7.35 27.35
C ARG A 6 -20.28 -8.64 27.86
N SER A 7 -20.58 -9.03 29.10
CA SER A 7 -20.02 -10.24 29.71
C SER A 7 -20.44 -11.51 28.97
N THR A 8 -21.72 -11.63 28.59
CA THR A 8 -22.23 -12.77 27.83
C THR A 8 -21.62 -12.83 26.43
N TRP A 9 -21.56 -11.70 25.73
CA TRP A 9 -20.98 -11.60 24.39
C TRP A 9 -19.51 -12.03 24.39
N SER A 10 -18.68 -11.40 25.23
CA SER A 10 -17.25 -11.72 25.34
C SER A 10 -17.04 -13.15 25.86
N GLY A 11 -17.91 -13.64 26.75
CA GLY A 11 -17.86 -15.02 27.25
C GLY A 11 -18.05 -16.06 26.15
N ILE A 12 -19.01 -15.87 25.24
CA ILE A 12 -19.21 -16.75 24.07
C ILE A 12 -17.96 -16.76 23.19
N LEU A 13 -17.42 -15.57 22.87
CA LEU A 13 -16.23 -15.46 22.02
C LEU A 13 -15.01 -16.14 22.65
N GLU A 14 -14.86 -16.06 23.97
CA GLU A 14 -13.78 -16.69 24.70
C GLU A 14 -13.88 -18.22 24.68
N GLN A 15 -15.08 -18.76 24.95
CA GLN A 15 -15.32 -20.21 24.94
C GLN A 15 -15.10 -20.83 23.55
N GLU A 16 -15.52 -20.13 22.49
CA GLU A 16 -15.32 -20.55 21.09
C GLU A 16 -13.90 -20.25 20.57
N LYS A 17 -13.02 -19.68 21.41
CA LYS A 17 -11.66 -19.23 21.04
C LYS A 17 -11.68 -18.41 19.74
N ASN A 18 -12.65 -17.50 19.63
CA ASN A 18 -12.82 -16.68 18.45
C ASN A 18 -11.55 -15.86 18.18
N ASN A 19 -11.12 -15.78 16.92
CA ASN A 19 -9.98 -14.94 16.53
C ASN A 19 -10.37 -13.93 15.45
N ASN A 20 -11.67 -13.66 15.30
CA ASN A 20 -12.19 -12.64 14.42
C ASN A 20 -12.28 -11.29 15.17
N PRO A 21 -11.41 -10.31 14.87
CA PRO A 21 -11.39 -9.03 15.59
C PRO A 21 -12.66 -8.20 15.38
N PHE A 22 -13.40 -8.44 14.29
CA PHE A 22 -14.51 -7.58 13.86
C PHE A 22 -15.82 -7.87 14.59
N ILE A 23 -15.88 -8.96 15.36
CA ILE A 23 -17.04 -9.31 16.19
C ILE A 23 -16.77 -9.15 17.69
N GLU A 24 -15.57 -8.68 18.07
CA GLU A 24 -15.27 -8.32 19.46
C GLU A 24 -16.16 -7.17 19.91
N TYR A 25 -16.58 -7.19 21.18
CA TYR A 25 -17.52 -6.21 21.72
C TYR A 25 -16.97 -4.79 21.57
N GLU A 26 -15.69 -4.61 21.84
CA GLU A 26 -14.93 -3.36 21.73
C GLU A 26 -14.95 -2.82 20.30
N TRP A 27 -14.76 -3.69 19.31
CA TRP A 27 -14.82 -3.31 17.90
C TRP A 27 -16.22 -2.85 17.50
N VAL A 28 -17.24 -3.65 17.84
CA VAL A 28 -18.64 -3.39 17.48
C VAL A 28 -19.15 -2.08 18.09
N THR A 29 -18.92 -1.89 19.39
CA THR A 29 -19.37 -0.70 20.10
C THR A 29 -18.63 0.56 19.64
N THR A 30 -17.32 0.47 19.42
CA THR A 30 -16.53 1.60 18.87
C THR A 30 -16.99 1.96 17.46
N TRP A 31 -17.24 0.97 16.61
CA TRP A 31 -17.75 1.19 15.26
C TRP A 31 -19.11 1.86 15.31
N TRP A 32 -20.04 1.37 16.14
CA TRP A 32 -21.39 1.94 16.26
C TRP A 32 -21.35 3.38 16.78
N ALA A 33 -20.49 3.67 17.77
CA ALA A 33 -20.35 5.01 18.34
C ALA A 33 -19.63 6.03 17.42
N THR A 34 -19.07 5.59 16.30
CA THR A 34 -18.31 6.44 15.37
C THR A 34 -18.85 6.35 13.95
N LEU A 35 -18.47 5.30 13.22
CA LEU A 35 -18.78 5.10 11.81
C LEU A 35 -20.26 4.74 11.58
N GLY A 36 -20.86 4.01 12.52
CA GLY A 36 -22.24 3.52 12.45
C GLY A 36 -23.28 4.43 13.12
N ILE A 37 -22.92 5.66 13.54
CA ILE A 37 -23.79 6.52 14.35
C ILE A 37 -25.13 6.87 13.65
N HIS A 38 -25.14 6.86 12.32
CA HIS A 38 -26.32 7.13 11.51
C HIS A 38 -26.94 5.86 10.91
N ASP A 39 -26.36 4.69 11.16
CA ASP A 39 -26.88 3.42 10.70
C ASP A 39 -27.97 2.93 11.67
N ASN A 40 -29.05 2.38 11.13
CA ASN A 40 -30.09 1.75 11.94
C ASN A 40 -29.61 0.36 12.38
N VAL A 41 -28.74 0.34 13.39
CA VAL A 41 -28.18 -0.86 13.99
C VAL A 41 -29.24 -1.56 14.85
N GLU A 42 -29.51 -2.83 14.52
CA GLU A 42 -30.39 -3.73 15.24
C GLU A 42 -29.62 -5.00 15.59
N ILE A 43 -29.30 -5.16 16.87
CA ILE A 43 -28.66 -6.38 17.38
C ILE A 43 -29.77 -7.30 17.90
N PHE A 44 -30.03 -8.39 17.19
CA PHE A 44 -31.01 -9.37 17.65
C PHE A 44 -30.35 -10.36 18.61
N ILE A 45 -31.03 -10.63 19.72
CA ILE A 45 -30.58 -11.52 20.78
C ILE A 45 -31.51 -12.72 20.81
N VAL A 46 -30.96 -13.93 20.70
CA VAL A 46 -31.71 -15.16 20.89
C VAL A 46 -31.44 -15.64 22.30
N GLU A 47 -32.51 -15.86 23.05
CA GLU A 47 -32.44 -16.34 24.43
C GLU A 47 -32.96 -17.77 24.53
N HIS A 48 -32.28 -18.58 25.35
CA HIS A 48 -32.75 -19.88 25.79
C HIS A 48 -32.93 -19.84 27.31
N GLN A 49 -34.16 -20.08 27.78
CA GLN A 49 -34.50 -20.06 29.21
C GLN A 49 -34.04 -18.77 29.92
N GLY A 50 -34.20 -17.62 29.26
CA GLY A 50 -33.82 -16.30 29.80
C GLY A 50 -32.33 -15.97 29.73
N THR A 51 -31.50 -16.84 29.14
CA THR A 51 -30.07 -16.59 28.92
C THR A 51 -29.80 -16.29 27.45
N ALA A 52 -29.09 -15.21 27.14
CA ALA A 52 -28.67 -14.90 25.77
C ALA A 52 -27.65 -15.93 25.26
N VAL A 53 -27.99 -16.62 24.16
CA VAL A 53 -27.17 -17.69 23.56
C VAL A 53 -26.66 -17.34 22.16
N ALA A 54 -27.23 -16.32 21.50
CA ALA A 54 -26.73 -15.83 20.23
C ALA A 54 -27.03 -14.35 20.00
N PHE A 55 -26.13 -13.67 19.28
CA PHE A 55 -26.25 -12.28 18.86
C PHE A 55 -26.09 -12.13 17.34
N PHE A 56 -26.99 -11.37 16.73
CA PHE A 56 -26.98 -11.05 15.31
C PHE A 56 -26.74 -9.55 15.13
N PRO A 57 -25.49 -9.13 14.89
CA PRO A 57 -25.13 -7.72 14.75
C PRO A 57 -25.52 -7.17 13.38
N LEU A 58 -26.77 -6.70 13.24
CA LEU A 58 -27.32 -6.31 11.94
C LEU A 58 -27.54 -4.79 11.82
N VAL A 59 -27.57 -4.33 10.57
CA VAL A 59 -28.13 -3.04 10.16
C VAL A 59 -29.38 -3.32 9.35
N HIS A 60 -30.46 -2.64 9.70
CA HIS A 60 -31.76 -2.83 9.08
C HIS A 60 -32.17 -1.56 8.32
N THR A 61 -32.51 -1.71 7.04
CA THR A 61 -33.04 -0.60 6.23
C THR A 61 -34.28 -1.05 5.47
N VAL A 62 -35.17 -0.11 5.13
CA VAL A 62 -36.36 -0.39 4.34
C VAL A 62 -36.24 0.32 3.00
N GLY A 63 -36.24 -0.46 1.92
CA GLY A 63 -36.15 0.05 0.55
C GLY A 63 -37.50 0.10 -0.16
N PHE A 64 -37.43 0.39 -1.46
CA PHE A 64 -38.59 0.46 -2.34
C PHE A 64 -39.45 -0.81 -2.28
N GLY A 65 -40.78 -0.65 -2.23
CA GLY A 65 -41.72 -1.78 -2.16
C GLY A 65 -41.88 -2.41 -0.76
N LYS A 66 -41.49 -1.69 0.31
CA LYS A 66 -41.51 -2.15 1.71
C LYS A 66 -40.68 -3.42 1.91
N ILE A 67 -39.51 -3.44 1.29
CA ILE A 67 -38.58 -4.56 1.37
C ILE A 67 -37.58 -4.26 2.47
N HIS A 68 -37.50 -5.17 3.45
CA HIS A 68 -36.58 -5.06 4.57
C HIS A 68 -35.21 -5.64 4.18
N TYR A 69 -34.15 -4.86 4.35
CA TYR A 69 -32.78 -5.27 4.06
C TYR A 69 -32.04 -5.43 5.37
N PHE A 70 -31.49 -6.62 5.59
CA PHE A 70 -30.62 -6.91 6.72
C PHE A 70 -29.22 -7.21 6.21
N GLY A 71 -28.26 -6.45 6.71
CA GLY A 71 -26.84 -6.70 6.50
C GLY A 71 -26.15 -6.81 7.85
N PHE A 72 -24.97 -7.42 7.93
CA PHE A 72 -24.13 -7.22 9.12
C PHE A 72 -23.78 -5.74 9.27
N LEU A 73 -23.60 -5.29 10.51
CA LEU A 73 -22.96 -4.00 10.77
C LEU A 73 -21.52 -3.99 10.26
N GLY A 74 -20.87 -2.81 10.25
CA GLY A 74 -19.48 -2.73 9.83
C GLY A 74 -19.24 -2.82 8.32
N GLN A 75 -20.28 -2.81 7.46
CA GLN A 75 -20.07 -2.98 6.02
C GLN A 75 -19.14 -1.90 5.43
N GLY A 76 -18.12 -2.37 4.72
CA GLY A 76 -17.08 -1.50 4.14
C GLY A 76 -15.90 -1.22 5.07
N TYR A 77 -15.98 -1.63 6.34
CA TYR A 77 -14.91 -1.49 7.34
C TYR A 77 -14.48 -2.84 7.90
N ALA A 78 -15.43 -3.69 8.30
CA ALA A 78 -15.18 -5.06 8.73
C ALA A 78 -14.87 -5.96 7.53
N THR A 79 -13.76 -6.70 7.61
CA THR A 79 -13.42 -7.70 6.60
C THR A 79 -14.20 -8.99 6.83
N TYR A 80 -14.36 -9.38 8.10
CA TYR A 80 -15.12 -10.55 8.51
C TYR A 80 -16.29 -10.15 9.40
N MET A 81 -17.41 -10.85 9.31
CA MET A 81 -18.56 -10.69 10.20
C MET A 81 -19.30 -12.01 10.33
N GLU A 82 -19.79 -12.30 11.53
CA GLU A 82 -20.42 -13.57 11.88
C GLU A 82 -21.55 -13.38 12.88
N VAL A 83 -22.31 -14.45 13.10
CA VAL A 83 -23.22 -14.56 14.24
C VAL A 83 -22.39 -14.95 15.45
N ILE A 84 -22.62 -14.29 16.58
CA ILE A 84 -21.92 -14.60 17.84
C ILE A 84 -22.79 -15.61 18.57
N ALA A 85 -22.40 -16.88 18.56
CA ALA A 85 -23.09 -17.94 19.28
C ALA A 85 -22.10 -19.06 19.56
N GLU A 86 -22.31 -19.81 20.64
CA GLU A 86 -21.62 -21.08 20.82
C GLU A 86 -22.04 -22.06 19.72
N LYS A 87 -21.14 -22.98 19.35
CA LYS A 87 -21.33 -23.93 18.25
C LYS A 87 -22.61 -24.74 18.40
N GLN A 88 -22.94 -25.14 19.63
CA GLN A 88 -24.15 -25.91 19.96
C GLN A 88 -25.46 -25.15 19.67
N TRP A 89 -25.43 -23.81 19.69
CA TRP A 89 -26.59 -22.96 19.46
C TRP A 89 -26.68 -22.39 18.05
N MET A 90 -25.57 -22.35 17.31
CA MET A 90 -25.44 -21.67 16.01
C MET A 90 -26.56 -22.02 15.01
N GLU A 91 -26.77 -23.32 14.74
CA GLU A 91 -27.79 -23.77 13.79
C GLU A 91 -29.20 -23.36 14.26
N ARG A 92 -29.53 -23.64 15.52
CA ARG A 92 -30.86 -23.36 16.10
C ARG A 92 -31.15 -21.87 16.13
N ALA A 93 -30.17 -21.05 16.48
CA ALA A 93 -30.29 -19.60 16.52
C ALA A 93 -30.57 -19.00 15.13
N ILE A 94 -29.82 -19.45 14.10
CA ILE A 94 -30.04 -19.01 12.71
C ILE A 94 -31.44 -19.43 12.23
N HIS A 95 -31.84 -20.68 12.46
CA HIS A 95 -33.18 -21.13 12.08
C HIS A 95 -34.29 -20.34 12.77
N TYR A 96 -34.13 -20.09 14.07
CA TYR A 96 -35.08 -19.34 14.87
C TYR A 96 -35.23 -17.90 14.37
N ILE A 97 -34.12 -17.17 14.19
CA ILE A 97 -34.20 -15.76 13.77
C ILE A 97 -34.81 -15.62 12.38
N LEU A 98 -34.49 -16.53 11.45
CA LEU A 98 -35.03 -16.50 10.09
C LEU A 98 -36.51 -16.87 10.05
N LYS A 99 -36.96 -17.76 10.94
CA LYS A 99 -38.39 -18.03 11.17
C LYS A 99 -39.10 -16.76 11.68
N VAL A 100 -38.54 -16.09 12.68
CA VAL A 100 -39.09 -14.83 13.23
C VAL A 100 -39.15 -13.76 12.14
N PHE A 101 -38.11 -13.60 11.33
CA PHE A 101 -38.09 -12.63 10.22
C PHE A 101 -39.18 -12.93 9.20
N THR A 102 -39.39 -14.21 8.87
CA THR A 102 -40.43 -14.63 7.93
C THR A 102 -41.85 -14.39 8.46
N GLN A 103 -42.05 -14.49 9.78
CA GLN A 103 -43.33 -14.16 10.42
C GLN A 103 -43.57 -12.66 10.52
N LYS A 104 -42.52 -11.88 10.82
CA LYS A 104 -42.60 -10.44 11.04
C LYS A 104 -42.63 -9.63 9.73
N TYR A 105 -41.87 -10.06 8.73
CA TYR A 105 -41.65 -9.30 7.50
C TYR A 105 -42.16 -10.07 6.29
N LYS A 106 -43.14 -9.50 5.59
CA LYS A 106 -43.68 -10.06 4.34
C LYS A 106 -42.61 -10.19 3.25
N ARG A 107 -41.66 -9.25 3.20
CA ARG A 107 -40.62 -9.18 2.17
C ARG A 107 -39.29 -8.75 2.79
N TYR A 108 -38.27 -9.60 2.70
CA TYR A 108 -36.94 -9.24 3.17
C TYR A 108 -35.81 -9.82 2.32
N LEU A 109 -34.65 -9.16 2.36
CA LEU A 109 -33.39 -9.62 1.81
C LEU A 109 -32.34 -9.65 2.91
N LEU A 110 -31.52 -10.70 2.90
CA LEU A 110 -30.28 -10.77 3.65
C LEU A 110 -29.12 -10.49 2.70
N VAL A 111 -28.26 -9.56 3.07
CA VAL A 111 -27.07 -9.18 2.29
C VAL A 111 -25.88 -9.20 3.25
N PHE A 112 -25.39 -10.39 3.51
CA PHE A 112 -24.29 -10.63 4.44
C PHE A 112 -22.96 -10.67 3.70
N GLN A 113 -22.00 -9.89 4.17
CA GLN A 113 -20.65 -9.77 3.62
C GLN A 113 -19.65 -10.11 4.72
N GLY A 114 -18.49 -10.66 4.35
CA GLY A 114 -17.44 -11.00 5.30
C GLY A 114 -17.62 -12.34 6.00
N LEU A 115 -18.51 -13.21 5.50
CA LEU A 115 -18.65 -14.57 6.04
C LEU A 115 -17.44 -15.40 5.64
N ILE A 116 -16.67 -15.94 6.58
CA ILE A 116 -15.59 -16.87 6.25
C ILE A 116 -16.20 -18.22 5.84
N GLU A 117 -15.80 -18.74 4.69
CA GLU A 117 -16.36 -19.95 4.09
C GLU A 117 -16.20 -21.19 4.98
N SER A 118 -15.05 -21.34 5.62
CA SER A 118 -14.76 -22.44 6.53
C SER A 118 -15.51 -22.39 7.88
N LYS A 119 -16.14 -21.26 8.22
CA LYS A 119 -16.78 -21.03 9.52
C LYS A 119 -18.28 -21.34 9.54
N ASP A 120 -18.79 -21.64 10.72
CA ASP A 120 -20.14 -22.18 10.93
C ASP A 120 -21.24 -21.24 10.44
N THR A 121 -21.16 -19.92 10.71
CA THR A 121 -22.21 -18.97 10.28
C THR A 121 -22.47 -19.07 8.78
N SER A 122 -21.41 -19.12 7.97
CA SER A 122 -21.49 -19.24 6.51
C SER A 122 -22.20 -20.53 6.08
N GLN A 123 -21.78 -21.66 6.66
CA GLN A 123 -22.30 -22.98 6.32
C GLN A 123 -23.76 -23.14 6.73
N GLN A 124 -24.13 -22.66 7.92
CA GLN A 124 -25.50 -22.77 8.44
C GLN A 124 -26.49 -21.89 7.66
N LEU A 125 -26.08 -20.70 7.20
CA LEU A 125 -26.91 -19.87 6.33
C LEU A 125 -27.17 -20.52 4.97
N GLU A 126 -26.15 -21.13 4.37
CA GLU A 126 -26.27 -21.86 3.11
C GLU A 126 -27.15 -23.10 3.28
N LYS A 127 -26.94 -23.88 4.36
CA LYS A 127 -27.78 -25.03 4.74
C LYS A 127 -29.25 -24.63 4.85
N TYR A 128 -29.55 -23.57 5.60
CA TYR A 128 -30.92 -23.05 5.73
C TYR A 128 -31.52 -22.68 4.38
N ALA A 129 -30.79 -21.97 3.53
CA ALA A 129 -31.30 -21.56 2.23
C ALA A 129 -31.62 -22.75 1.32
N ILE A 130 -30.82 -23.82 1.37
CA ILE A 130 -31.08 -25.06 0.63
C ILE A 130 -32.31 -25.78 1.19
N GLU A 131 -32.35 -26.02 2.51
CA GLU A 131 -33.42 -26.76 3.17
C GLU A 131 -34.81 -26.13 2.94
N TYR A 132 -34.90 -24.81 3.08
CA TYR A 132 -36.15 -24.07 2.90
C TYR A 132 -36.40 -23.59 1.47
N GLN A 133 -35.52 -23.98 0.51
CA GLN A 133 -35.58 -23.60 -0.90
C GLN A 133 -35.71 -22.08 -1.11
N MET A 134 -34.91 -21.32 -0.36
CA MET A 134 -34.87 -19.87 -0.42
C MET A 134 -34.06 -19.42 -1.66
N PRO A 135 -34.49 -18.41 -2.42
CA PRO A 135 -33.65 -17.85 -3.48
C PRO A 135 -32.38 -17.21 -2.91
N TYR A 136 -31.21 -17.79 -3.21
CA TYR A 136 -29.92 -17.26 -2.72
C TYR A 136 -28.82 -17.21 -3.79
N SER A 137 -27.74 -16.50 -3.50
CA SER A 137 -26.51 -16.47 -4.29
C SER A 137 -25.31 -16.19 -3.39
N ILE A 138 -24.19 -16.83 -3.71
CA ILE A 138 -22.93 -16.69 -2.99
C ILE A 138 -21.87 -16.16 -3.96
N PHE A 139 -21.10 -15.18 -3.50
CA PHE A 139 -19.89 -14.72 -4.17
C PHE A 139 -18.70 -14.98 -3.26
N ARG A 140 -17.62 -15.50 -3.82
CA ARG A 140 -16.41 -15.85 -3.08
C ARG A 140 -15.30 -14.87 -3.43
N THR A 141 -14.57 -14.42 -2.42
CA THR A 141 -13.35 -13.62 -2.56
C THR A 141 -12.25 -14.29 -1.77
N VAL A 142 -11.15 -14.63 -2.44
CA VAL A 142 -10.00 -15.29 -1.81
C VAL A 142 -9.44 -14.43 -0.66
N THR A 143 -9.00 -15.11 0.38
CA THR A 143 -8.39 -14.53 1.59
C THR A 143 -7.16 -15.35 1.90
N SER A 144 -6.00 -14.71 2.03
CA SER A 144 -4.72 -15.40 2.22
C SER A 144 -4.19 -15.12 3.61
N PHE A 145 -3.57 -16.12 4.22
CA PHE A 145 -2.94 -15.99 5.53
C PHE A 145 -1.71 -16.89 5.64
N ILE A 146 -0.93 -16.67 6.69
CA ILE A 146 0.13 -17.55 7.16
C ILE A 146 -0.39 -18.26 8.39
N ASP A 147 -0.34 -19.59 8.41
CA ASP A 147 -0.45 -20.40 9.61
C ASP A 147 0.97 -20.78 10.03
N PHE A 148 1.48 -20.13 11.08
CA PHE A 148 2.83 -20.36 11.60
C PHE A 148 3.00 -21.77 12.19
N GLN A 149 1.93 -22.51 12.43
CA GLN A 149 1.99 -23.91 12.87
C GLN A 149 2.06 -24.89 11.69
N SER A 150 1.78 -24.45 10.46
CA SER A 150 1.77 -25.33 9.28
C SER A 150 3.18 -25.75 8.82
N MET A 151 4.21 -25.00 9.19
CA MET A 151 5.61 -25.31 8.87
C MET A 151 6.56 -24.58 9.83
N THR A 152 7.79 -25.07 9.93
CA THR A 152 8.84 -24.39 10.70
C THR A 152 9.24 -23.06 10.06
N VAL A 153 9.77 -22.13 10.86
CA VAL A 153 10.30 -20.86 10.34
C VAL A 153 11.42 -21.10 9.34
N ASP A 154 12.32 -22.05 9.60
CA ASP A 154 13.43 -22.34 8.68
C ASP A 154 12.93 -22.82 7.30
N ASP A 155 11.92 -23.69 7.28
CA ASP A 155 11.29 -24.15 6.04
C ASP A 155 10.57 -23.00 5.33
N PHE A 156 9.88 -22.14 6.08
CA PHE A 156 9.25 -20.93 5.55
C PHE A 156 10.29 -20.00 4.91
N LEU A 157 11.37 -19.66 5.62
CA LEU A 157 12.46 -18.83 5.13
C LEU A 157 13.13 -19.44 3.88
N LYS A 158 13.28 -20.77 3.85
CA LYS A 158 13.82 -21.51 2.70
C LYS A 158 12.89 -21.46 1.49
N LYS A 159 11.58 -21.70 1.69
CA LYS A 159 10.53 -21.58 0.67
C LYS A 159 10.53 -20.18 0.05
N HIS A 160 10.69 -19.14 0.86
CA HIS A 160 10.66 -17.74 0.43
C HIS A 160 12.06 -17.11 0.24
N ARG A 161 13.13 -17.93 0.12
CA ARG A 161 14.54 -17.47 0.08
C ARG A 161 14.82 -16.38 -0.95
N LYS A 162 14.23 -16.47 -2.15
CA LYS A 162 14.43 -15.48 -3.22
C LYS A 162 13.87 -14.11 -2.82
N THR A 163 12.67 -14.11 -2.23
CA THR A 163 12.03 -12.89 -1.71
C THR A 163 12.87 -12.28 -0.59
N PHE A 164 13.23 -13.07 0.43
CA PHE A 164 14.07 -12.60 1.53
C PHE A 164 15.42 -12.06 1.05
N LYS A 165 16.06 -12.70 0.06
CA LYS A 165 17.30 -12.21 -0.54
C LYS A 165 17.12 -10.84 -1.21
N SER A 166 15.99 -10.60 -1.87
CA SER A 166 15.69 -9.30 -2.47
C SER A 166 15.47 -8.23 -1.40
N ILE A 167 14.68 -8.54 -0.37
CA ILE A 167 14.37 -7.62 0.73
C ILE A 167 15.65 -7.26 1.50
N LYS A 168 16.47 -8.25 1.88
CA LYS A 168 17.77 -8.03 2.53
C LYS A 168 18.72 -7.15 1.71
N ARG A 169 18.65 -7.22 0.37
CA ARG A 169 19.43 -6.32 -0.50
C ARG A 169 18.96 -4.87 -0.37
N TYR A 170 17.65 -4.65 -0.37
CA TYR A 170 17.09 -3.31 -0.20
C TYR A 170 17.40 -2.75 1.19
N GLU A 171 17.24 -3.57 2.22
CA GLU A 171 17.56 -3.24 3.60
C GLU A 171 19.03 -2.85 3.77
N LYS A 172 19.95 -3.70 3.29
CA LYS A 172 21.40 -3.43 3.33
C LYS A 172 21.71 -2.12 2.62
N LYS A 173 21.08 -1.86 1.47
CA LYS A 173 21.33 -0.63 0.71
C LYS A 173 20.81 0.62 1.42
N LEU A 174 19.65 0.56 2.06
CA LEU A 174 19.14 1.66 2.91
C LEU A 174 20.07 1.91 4.09
N LYS A 175 20.52 0.84 4.77
CA LYS A 175 21.43 0.93 5.92
C LYS A 175 22.82 1.51 5.56
N LEU A 176 23.23 1.46 4.29
CA LEU A 176 24.44 2.17 3.83
C LEU A 176 24.24 3.68 3.77
N PHE A 177 23.00 4.16 3.64
CA PHE A 177 22.68 5.58 3.49
C PHE A 177 22.26 6.25 4.79
N GLY A 178 21.97 5.49 5.84
CA GLY A 178 21.53 6.03 7.11
C GLY A 178 20.95 4.98 8.05
N ARG A 179 20.43 5.45 9.18
CA ARG A 179 19.80 4.63 10.21
C ARG A 179 18.40 4.19 9.77
N LEU A 180 18.14 2.89 9.86
CA LEU A 180 16.84 2.27 9.58
C LEU A 180 16.34 1.52 10.81
N ASP A 181 15.21 1.93 11.37
CA ASP A 181 14.61 1.35 12.56
C ASP A 181 13.19 0.82 12.27
N PHE A 182 12.85 -0.33 12.85
CA PHE A 182 11.48 -0.86 12.93
C PHE A 182 11.01 -0.71 14.38
N GLN A 183 9.85 -0.07 14.57
CA GLN A 183 9.37 0.30 15.91
C GLN A 183 7.86 0.19 16.01
N ASP A 184 7.40 -0.37 17.13
CA ASP A 184 6.03 -0.23 17.60
C ASP A 184 5.71 1.23 17.93
N VAL A 185 4.46 1.63 17.72
CA VAL A 185 4.02 3.02 17.78
C VAL A 185 2.91 3.16 18.80
N GLY A 186 3.16 3.98 19.84
CA GLY A 186 2.11 4.36 20.78
C GLY A 186 1.00 5.18 20.14
N VAL A 187 -0.23 5.03 20.65
CA VAL A 187 -1.48 5.62 20.13
C VAL A 187 -1.37 7.12 19.80
N ASN A 188 -0.66 7.90 20.62
CA ASN A 188 -0.42 9.34 20.42
C ASN A 188 0.20 9.70 19.05
N HIS A 189 0.87 8.74 18.40
CA HIS A 189 1.53 8.93 17.11
C HIS A 189 0.78 8.34 15.91
N PHE A 190 -0.42 7.76 16.10
CA PHE A 190 -1.22 7.17 15.02
C PHE A 190 -1.56 8.19 13.92
N HIS A 191 -1.66 9.48 14.23
CA HIS A 191 -1.87 10.53 13.24
C HIS A 191 -0.81 10.55 12.10
N LYS A 192 0.42 10.08 12.37
CA LYS A 192 1.50 9.98 11.37
C LYS A 192 1.18 8.94 10.29
N MET A 193 0.52 7.85 10.66
CA MET A 193 0.01 6.83 9.73
C MET A 193 -0.92 7.44 8.68
N PHE A 194 -1.95 8.15 9.13
CA PHE A 194 -2.93 8.77 8.24
C PHE A 194 -2.27 9.80 7.31
N THR A 195 -1.27 10.53 7.81
CA THR A 195 -0.47 11.46 7.00
C THR A 195 0.29 10.73 5.89
N LEU A 196 0.96 9.62 6.20
CA LEU A 196 1.67 8.83 5.21
C LEU A 196 0.73 8.20 4.18
N PHE A 197 -0.44 7.71 4.61
CA PHE A 197 -1.46 7.17 3.73
C PHE A 197 -1.99 8.25 2.77
N MET A 198 -2.37 9.44 3.28
CA MET A 198 -2.81 10.55 2.43
C MET A 198 -1.79 10.90 1.35
N ARG A 199 -0.49 10.97 1.70
CA ARG A 199 0.59 11.26 0.74
C ARG A 199 0.65 10.21 -0.38
N ARG A 200 0.64 8.94 0.00
CA ARG A 200 0.64 7.80 -0.94
C ARG A 200 -0.56 7.83 -1.90
N TRP A 201 -1.73 8.20 -1.39
CA TRP A 201 -2.99 8.15 -2.13
C TRP A 201 -3.34 9.46 -2.83
N ARG A 202 -2.59 10.55 -2.64
CA ARG A 202 -2.83 11.87 -3.25
C ARG A 202 -2.99 11.85 -4.78
N LYS A 203 -2.29 10.93 -5.46
CA LYS A 203 -2.32 10.76 -6.93
C LYS A 203 -3.18 9.57 -7.38
N LYS A 204 -3.96 8.98 -6.48
CA LYS A 204 -4.81 7.81 -6.75
C LYS A 204 -6.26 8.15 -6.45
N LEU A 205 -7.17 7.47 -7.14
CA LEU A 205 -8.58 7.46 -6.73
C LEU A 205 -8.70 6.59 -5.47
N ASP A 206 -8.68 7.24 -4.31
CA ASP A 206 -8.92 6.57 -3.02
C ASP A 206 -10.39 6.18 -2.88
N LYS A 207 -10.63 4.92 -2.52
CA LYS A 207 -11.94 4.38 -2.19
C LYS A 207 -11.99 3.75 -0.80
N SER A 208 -10.86 3.75 -0.10
CA SER A 208 -10.70 3.10 1.20
C SER A 208 -11.38 3.87 2.32
N ARG A 209 -11.64 5.18 2.14
CA ARG A 209 -12.15 6.09 3.19
C ARG A 209 -11.26 6.16 4.43
N PHE A 210 -10.04 5.60 4.34
CA PHE A 210 -9.14 5.42 5.48
C PHE A 210 -8.69 6.75 6.11
N THR A 211 -8.68 7.81 5.32
CA THR A 211 -8.21 9.14 5.76
C THR A 211 -9.34 10.08 6.14
N GLU A 212 -10.61 9.64 6.06
CA GLU A 212 -11.78 10.42 6.48
C GLU A 212 -11.76 10.63 8.00
N ALA A 213 -12.27 11.78 8.46
CA ALA A 213 -12.20 12.17 9.88
C ALA A 213 -12.83 11.14 10.82
N GLN A 214 -13.98 10.56 10.42
CA GLN A 214 -14.66 9.53 11.22
C GLN A 214 -13.87 8.22 11.29
N THR A 215 -13.17 7.84 10.21
CA THR A 215 -12.30 6.66 10.22
C THR A 215 -11.09 6.84 11.12
N ARG A 216 -10.54 8.06 11.20
CA ARG A 216 -9.45 8.38 12.15
C ARG A 216 -9.93 8.25 13.59
N LEU A 217 -11.06 8.91 13.90
CA LEU A 217 -11.68 8.85 15.22
C LEU A 217 -12.00 7.41 15.63
N PHE A 218 -12.46 6.58 14.69
CA PHE A 218 -12.69 5.17 14.92
C PHE A 218 -11.43 4.43 15.37
N TYR A 219 -10.31 4.52 14.64
CA TYR A 219 -9.08 3.82 15.02
C TYR A 219 -8.42 4.40 16.28
N GLU A 220 -8.51 5.71 16.49
CA GLU A 220 -8.03 6.35 17.73
C GLU A 220 -8.79 5.80 18.93
N ARG A 221 -10.13 5.79 18.89
CA ARG A 221 -10.95 5.21 19.96
C ARG A 221 -10.78 3.70 20.11
N LEU A 222 -10.61 2.98 18.99
CA LEU A 222 -10.45 1.53 19.01
C LEU A 222 -9.14 1.12 19.70
N ALA A 223 -8.08 1.92 19.54
CA ALA A 223 -6.82 1.69 20.22
C ALA A 223 -6.94 1.85 21.75
N ASP A 224 -7.76 2.80 22.21
CA ASP A 224 -7.98 3.08 23.63
C ASP A 224 -8.76 1.97 24.36
N VAL A 225 -9.50 1.13 23.64
CA VAL A 225 -10.34 0.05 24.22
C VAL A 225 -9.69 -1.33 24.15
N SER A 226 -8.36 -1.39 24.00
CA SER A 226 -7.61 -2.64 23.96
C SER A 226 -7.77 -3.47 25.25
N ASN A 227 -7.80 -4.79 25.11
CA ASN A 227 -7.86 -5.78 26.20
C ASN A 227 -6.94 -6.98 25.88
N GLU A 228 -6.97 -8.02 26.73
CA GLU A 228 -6.13 -9.21 26.56
C GLU A 228 -6.43 -9.98 25.26
N ALA A 229 -7.70 -10.07 24.88
CA ALA A 229 -8.14 -10.77 23.68
C ALA A 229 -7.99 -9.94 22.41
N PHE A 230 -8.10 -8.60 22.48
CA PHE A 230 -8.16 -7.71 21.33
C PHE A 230 -7.37 -6.43 21.54
N ARG A 231 -6.51 -6.07 20.57
CA ARG A 231 -5.81 -4.77 20.57
C ARG A 231 -5.49 -4.28 19.16
N VAL A 232 -5.27 -2.98 19.04
CA VAL A 232 -4.78 -2.34 17.81
C VAL A 232 -3.29 -2.10 17.93
N GLU A 233 -2.51 -2.60 16.97
CA GLU A 233 -1.07 -2.33 16.88
C GLU A 233 -0.77 -1.51 15.64
N VAL A 234 0.20 -0.59 15.76
CA VAL A 234 0.74 0.16 14.62
C VAL A 234 2.24 0.06 14.68
N ASP A 235 2.85 -0.46 13.62
CA ASP A 235 4.30 -0.46 13.48
C ASP A 235 4.74 0.53 12.42
N SER A 236 5.95 1.05 12.60
CA SER A 236 6.58 1.99 11.68
C SER A 236 7.96 1.50 11.25
N LEU A 237 8.27 1.70 9.97
CA LEU A 237 9.62 1.63 9.45
C LEU A 237 10.12 3.06 9.27
N GLN A 238 11.21 3.40 9.94
CA GLN A 238 11.74 4.76 10.02
C GLN A 238 13.14 4.81 9.42
N PHE A 239 13.38 5.82 8.57
CA PHE A 239 14.72 6.15 8.07
C PHE A 239 15.11 7.52 8.61
N GLU A 240 16.19 7.61 9.37
CA GLU A 240 16.62 8.84 10.06
C GLU A 240 15.47 9.47 10.88
N GLY A 241 14.72 8.64 11.62
CA GLY A 241 13.54 9.05 12.41
C GLY A 241 12.29 9.43 11.60
N HIS A 242 12.36 9.42 10.27
CA HIS A 242 11.22 9.72 9.40
C HIS A 242 10.49 8.45 9.00
N TRP A 243 9.16 8.43 9.17
CA TRP A 243 8.32 7.31 8.75
C TRP A 243 8.36 7.13 7.23
N ILE A 244 8.90 5.99 6.79
CA ILE A 244 8.90 5.58 5.39
C ILE A 244 7.89 4.49 5.09
N SER A 245 7.41 3.78 6.12
CA SER A 245 6.32 2.80 6.01
C SER A 245 5.58 2.64 7.35
N PHE A 246 4.33 2.17 7.30
CA PHE A 246 3.58 1.73 8.46
C PHE A 246 2.73 0.48 8.17
N THR A 247 2.36 -0.24 9.21
CA THR A 247 1.24 -1.20 9.27
C THR A 247 0.28 -0.79 10.39
N ILE A 248 -1.01 -1.08 10.24
CA ILE A 248 -1.99 -1.10 11.32
C ILE A 248 -2.63 -2.48 11.32
N ASP A 249 -2.58 -3.13 12.47
CA ASP A 249 -3.01 -4.49 12.64
C ASP A 249 -4.07 -4.57 13.75
N LEU A 250 -5.04 -5.46 13.54
CA LEU A 250 -6.01 -5.84 14.55
C LEU A 250 -5.60 -7.20 15.09
N CYS A 251 -5.05 -7.20 16.30
CA CYS A 251 -4.62 -8.41 17.00
C CYS A 251 -5.80 -8.95 17.80
N CYS A 252 -6.23 -10.18 17.50
CA CYS A 252 -7.30 -10.86 18.23
C CYS A 252 -6.89 -12.31 18.55
N ARG A 253 -6.69 -12.62 19.83
CA ARG A 253 -6.20 -13.90 20.35
C ARG A 253 -5.01 -14.41 19.54
N ASP A 254 -5.17 -15.49 18.77
CA ASP A 254 -4.09 -16.11 17.98
C ASP A 254 -3.96 -15.56 16.54
N ARG A 255 -4.68 -14.50 16.17
CA ARG A 255 -4.64 -13.87 14.85
C ARG A 255 -4.13 -12.42 14.91
N ASN A 256 -3.12 -12.13 14.11
CA ASN A 256 -2.74 -10.77 13.71
C ASN A 256 -3.36 -10.50 12.32
N PHE A 257 -4.30 -9.56 12.24
CA PHE A 257 -4.95 -9.16 10.99
C PHE A 257 -4.39 -7.83 10.48
N CYS A 258 -3.73 -7.87 9.32
CA CYS A 258 -3.15 -6.67 8.72
C CYS A 258 -4.24 -5.82 8.04
N GLN A 259 -4.74 -4.82 8.77
CA GLN A 259 -5.88 -4.00 8.35
C GLN A 259 -5.52 -3.03 7.24
N ALA A 260 -4.38 -2.34 7.39
CA ALA A 260 -3.87 -1.47 6.34
C ALA A 260 -2.35 -1.31 6.47
N MET A 261 -1.71 -1.01 5.35
CA MET A 261 -0.31 -0.63 5.33
C MET A 261 -0.08 0.47 4.29
N GLY A 262 0.95 1.28 4.51
CA GLY A 262 1.29 2.39 3.63
C GLY A 262 2.78 2.66 3.64
N HIS A 263 3.29 3.26 2.57
CA HIS A 263 4.69 3.69 2.50
C HIS A 263 4.86 4.97 1.70
N GLU A 264 5.94 5.67 2.00
CA GLU A 264 6.40 6.89 1.34
C GLU A 264 6.80 6.57 -0.10
N PRO A 265 6.11 7.14 -1.12
CA PRO A 265 6.44 6.88 -2.52
C PRO A 265 7.88 7.23 -2.92
N ASP A 266 8.52 8.15 -2.21
CA ASP A 266 9.90 8.58 -2.47
C ASP A 266 10.90 7.43 -2.26
N PHE A 267 10.54 6.48 -1.40
CA PHE A 267 11.36 5.30 -1.08
C PHE A 267 11.02 4.07 -1.93
N ASN A 268 10.10 4.16 -2.89
CA ASN A 268 9.63 3.00 -3.70
C ASN A 268 10.75 2.12 -4.26
N ARG A 269 11.89 2.71 -4.66
CA ARG A 269 13.05 1.98 -5.21
C ARG A 269 13.70 1.04 -4.20
N PHE A 270 13.53 1.32 -2.91
CA PHE A 270 14.04 0.51 -1.80
C PHE A 270 12.98 -0.45 -1.23
N GLY A 271 11.79 -0.56 -1.83
CA GLY A 271 10.77 -1.52 -1.40
C GLY A 271 10.32 -1.43 0.07
N PRO A 272 10.05 -0.23 0.63
CA PRO A 272 9.67 -0.05 2.05
C PRO A 272 8.44 -0.87 2.45
N GLY A 273 7.47 -1.05 1.55
CA GLY A 273 6.31 -1.90 1.80
C GLY A 273 6.69 -3.36 2.07
N SER A 274 7.59 -3.93 1.26
CA SER A 274 8.07 -5.31 1.49
C SER A 274 8.98 -5.43 2.71
N LEU A 275 9.70 -4.36 3.06
CA LEU A 275 10.52 -4.32 4.27
C LEU A 275 9.63 -4.38 5.51
N ILE A 276 8.65 -3.48 5.63
CA ILE A 276 7.78 -3.47 6.81
C ILE A 276 6.92 -4.72 6.91
N GLU A 277 6.41 -5.25 5.78
CA GLU A 277 5.60 -6.47 5.79
C GLU A 277 6.43 -7.66 6.33
N LYS A 278 7.70 -7.76 5.93
CA LYS A 278 8.62 -8.76 6.46
C LYS A 278 8.82 -8.59 7.97
N GLU A 279 9.12 -7.37 8.44
CA GLU A 279 9.33 -7.14 9.88
C GLU A 279 8.06 -7.44 10.68
N ASN A 280 6.90 -6.99 10.21
CA ASN A 280 5.63 -7.19 10.89
C ASN A 280 5.23 -8.66 11.00
N MET A 281 5.39 -9.42 9.92
CA MET A 281 5.17 -10.86 9.92
C MET A 281 6.09 -11.60 10.90
N LEU A 282 7.37 -11.22 10.96
CA LEU A 282 8.33 -11.83 11.90
C LEU A 282 7.99 -11.45 13.34
N LYS A 283 7.68 -10.18 13.60
CA LYS A 283 7.19 -9.71 14.91
C LYS A 283 5.96 -10.51 15.35
N ALA A 284 4.99 -10.74 14.44
CA ALA A 284 3.79 -11.49 14.76
C ALA A 284 4.12 -12.95 15.13
N HIS A 285 5.04 -13.59 14.40
CA HIS A 285 5.52 -14.92 14.75
C HIS A 285 6.18 -14.94 16.14
N ASP A 286 7.11 -14.02 16.39
CA ASP A 286 7.87 -13.92 17.65
C ASP A 286 6.95 -13.59 18.85
N SER A 287 5.84 -12.91 18.59
CA SER A 287 4.79 -12.59 19.59
C SER A 287 3.83 -13.76 19.84
N GLY A 288 4.05 -14.93 19.23
CA GLY A 288 3.28 -16.14 19.48
C GLY A 288 1.93 -16.22 18.76
N PHE A 289 1.66 -15.34 17.79
CA PHE A 289 0.45 -15.48 16.96
C PHE A 289 0.55 -16.75 16.12
N ARG A 290 -0.60 -17.41 15.93
CA ARG A 290 -0.72 -18.53 14.99
C ARG A 290 -0.92 -18.03 13.57
N TYR A 291 -1.76 -17.02 13.39
CA TYR A 291 -2.16 -16.53 12.08
C TYR A 291 -1.64 -15.12 11.83
N TYR A 292 -1.00 -14.92 10.67
CA TYR A 292 -0.82 -13.59 10.07
C TYR A 292 -1.74 -13.48 8.85
N ASP A 293 -2.77 -12.65 8.96
CA ASP A 293 -3.87 -12.56 8.00
C ASP A 293 -3.74 -11.31 7.14
N PHE A 294 -3.67 -11.50 5.82
CA PHE A 294 -3.56 -10.40 4.84
C PHE A 294 -4.92 -9.82 4.44
N GLY A 295 -6.02 -10.39 4.93
CA GLY A 295 -7.38 -10.00 4.64
C GLY A 295 -7.88 -10.42 3.26
N SER A 296 -9.09 -9.95 2.93
CA SER A 296 -9.80 -10.34 1.71
C SER A 296 -9.23 -9.66 0.45
N GLY A 297 -9.35 -10.36 -0.68
CA GLY A 297 -9.09 -9.83 -2.01
C GLY A 297 -7.76 -10.26 -2.60
N TYR A 298 -7.74 -10.38 -3.94
CA TYR A 298 -6.51 -10.69 -4.66
C TYR A 298 -5.66 -9.43 -4.88
N GLU A 299 -4.53 -9.36 -4.17
CA GLU A 299 -3.44 -8.43 -4.47
C GLU A 299 -2.13 -9.23 -4.50
N PRO A 300 -1.32 -9.18 -5.58
CA PRO A 300 -0.21 -10.12 -5.77
C PRO A 300 0.77 -10.25 -4.60
N TYR A 301 0.96 -9.20 -3.80
CA TYR A 301 1.87 -9.23 -2.65
C TYR A 301 1.32 -10.09 -1.48
N LYS A 302 0.00 -10.13 -1.26
CA LYS A 302 -0.62 -10.96 -0.20
C LYS A 302 -0.38 -12.46 -0.43
N PHE A 303 -0.21 -12.85 -1.69
CA PHE A 303 0.04 -14.24 -2.12
C PHE A 303 1.55 -14.55 -2.23
N GLN A 304 2.42 -13.64 -1.81
CA GLN A 304 3.86 -13.87 -1.83
C GLN A 304 4.34 -14.76 -0.68
N TRP A 305 3.60 -14.74 0.44
CA TRP A 305 4.01 -15.32 1.73
C TRP A 305 3.05 -16.39 2.26
N TYR A 306 1.85 -16.50 1.70
CA TYR A 306 0.80 -17.36 2.25
C TYR A 306 1.25 -18.83 2.39
N THR A 307 0.76 -19.46 3.45
CA THR A 307 0.85 -20.91 3.60
C THR A 307 -0.44 -21.58 3.16
N ASP A 308 -1.58 -20.90 3.36
CA ASP A 308 -2.89 -21.38 2.98
C ASP A 308 -3.85 -20.24 2.60
N ILE A 309 -5.03 -20.60 2.10
CA ILE A 309 -6.09 -19.68 1.69
C ILE A 309 -7.45 -20.12 2.23
N ASP A 310 -8.34 -19.15 2.39
CA ASP A 310 -9.78 -19.35 2.59
C ASP A 310 -10.55 -18.39 1.67
N PHE A 311 -11.86 -18.30 1.82
CA PHE A 311 -12.74 -17.44 1.05
C PHE A 311 -13.67 -16.68 1.96
N THR A 312 -13.72 -15.36 1.78
CA THR A 312 -14.82 -14.56 2.29
C THR A 312 -15.99 -14.62 1.32
N ARG A 313 -17.19 -14.81 1.86
CA ARG A 313 -18.43 -14.95 1.14
C ARG A 313 -19.28 -13.70 1.30
N LYS A 314 -19.84 -13.27 0.18
CA LYS A 314 -21.04 -12.44 0.17
C LYS A 314 -22.24 -13.33 -0.10
N PHE A 315 -23.09 -13.48 0.91
CA PHE A 315 -24.33 -14.23 0.87
C PHE A 315 -25.50 -13.29 0.64
N ILE A 316 -26.29 -13.54 -0.42
CA ILE A 316 -27.47 -12.75 -0.76
C ILE A 316 -28.68 -13.68 -0.85
N MET A 317 -29.65 -13.53 0.06
CA MET A 317 -30.90 -14.30 0.08
C MET A 317 -32.11 -13.37 0.04
N SER A 318 -33.22 -13.80 -0.55
CA SER A 318 -34.50 -13.09 -0.50
C SER A 318 -35.65 -14.01 -0.10
N THR A 319 -36.77 -13.44 0.33
CA THR A 319 -38.06 -14.16 0.35
C THR A 319 -38.50 -14.59 -1.06
N LYS A 320 -39.54 -15.43 -1.16
CA LYS A 320 -39.95 -16.12 -2.39
C LYS A 320 -40.82 -15.28 -3.34
N GLY A 321 -41.24 -14.07 -2.97
CA GLY A 321 -42.04 -13.19 -3.83
C GLY A 321 -41.27 -12.70 -5.06
N THR A 322 -41.99 -12.13 -6.03
CA THR A 322 -41.43 -11.72 -7.33
C THR A 322 -40.60 -10.44 -7.24
N THR A 323 -41.07 -9.45 -6.48
CA THR A 323 -40.40 -8.14 -6.33
C THR A 323 -39.03 -8.29 -5.69
N GLU A 324 -38.94 -8.98 -4.56
CA GLU A 324 -37.68 -9.20 -3.85
C GLU A 324 -36.70 -10.07 -4.66
N ARG A 325 -37.20 -11.07 -5.41
CA ARG A 325 -36.38 -11.89 -6.30
C ARG A 325 -35.82 -11.07 -7.46
N PHE A 326 -36.60 -10.14 -8.01
CA PHE A 326 -36.13 -9.23 -9.05
C PHE A 326 -35.01 -8.34 -8.53
N ILE A 327 -35.19 -7.71 -7.37
CA ILE A 327 -34.17 -6.85 -6.77
C ILE A 327 -32.91 -7.65 -6.43
N ARG A 328 -33.05 -8.85 -5.85
CA ARG A 328 -31.93 -9.76 -5.60
C ARG A 328 -31.18 -10.08 -6.89
N SER A 329 -31.89 -10.45 -7.97
CA SER A 329 -31.29 -10.74 -9.28
C SER A 329 -30.54 -9.54 -9.85
N TRP A 330 -31.07 -8.32 -9.69
CA TRP A 330 -30.38 -7.09 -10.07
C TRP A 330 -29.10 -6.88 -9.27
N MET A 331 -29.13 -7.07 -7.94
CA MET A 331 -27.95 -6.99 -7.08
C MET A 331 -26.89 -8.02 -7.48
N VAL A 332 -27.31 -9.26 -7.77
CA VAL A 332 -26.44 -10.33 -8.24
C VAL A 332 -25.81 -9.97 -9.59
N LEU A 333 -26.59 -9.47 -10.55
CA LEU A 333 -26.08 -9.03 -11.84
C LEU A 333 -25.05 -7.91 -11.69
N ARG A 334 -25.38 -6.88 -10.90
CA ARG A 334 -24.49 -5.76 -10.61
C ARG A 334 -23.18 -6.24 -10.00
N ASP A 335 -23.23 -7.15 -9.03
CA ASP A 335 -22.04 -7.65 -8.34
C ASP A 335 -21.21 -8.58 -9.24
N ARG A 336 -21.84 -9.37 -10.12
CA ARG A 336 -21.13 -10.13 -11.18
C ARG A 336 -20.38 -9.22 -12.14
N VAL A 337 -21.03 -8.13 -12.60
CA VAL A 337 -20.41 -7.13 -13.48
C VAL A 337 -19.26 -6.43 -12.76
N LYS A 338 -19.49 -5.99 -11.52
CA LYS A 338 -18.45 -5.38 -10.67
C LYS A 338 -17.25 -6.32 -10.50
N GLY A 339 -17.49 -7.59 -10.18
CA GLY A 339 -16.47 -8.62 -10.01
C GLY A 339 -15.62 -8.82 -11.28
N LYS A 340 -16.25 -8.90 -12.45
CA LYS A 340 -15.51 -8.99 -13.73
C LYS A 340 -14.63 -7.77 -13.99
N LEU A 341 -15.10 -6.57 -13.65
CA LEU A 341 -14.32 -5.33 -13.80
C LEU A 341 -13.17 -5.25 -12.80
N THR A 342 -13.36 -5.69 -11.55
CA THR A 342 -12.33 -5.64 -10.51
C THR A 342 -11.29 -6.75 -10.64
N ASN A 343 -11.64 -7.91 -11.19
CA ASN A 343 -10.67 -8.99 -11.43
C ASN A 343 -9.75 -8.72 -12.62
N ASN A 344 -10.07 -7.75 -13.47
CA ASN A 344 -9.18 -7.32 -14.54
C ASN A 344 -8.13 -6.34 -13.99
N HIS A 345 -6.98 -6.87 -13.61
CA HIS A 345 -5.87 -6.11 -13.02
C HIS A 345 -5.40 -4.92 -13.88
N GLN A 346 -5.47 -5.04 -15.22
CA GLN A 346 -5.11 -3.93 -16.11
C GLN A 346 -6.12 -2.77 -16.03
N LEU A 347 -7.42 -3.08 -15.97
CA LEU A 347 -8.47 -2.07 -15.79
C LEU A 347 -8.38 -1.39 -14.43
N VAL A 348 -8.11 -2.15 -13.36
CA VAL A 348 -7.91 -1.59 -12.02
C VAL A 348 -6.70 -0.66 -12.00
N LYS A 349 -5.57 -1.07 -12.58
CA LYS A 349 -4.36 -0.24 -12.67
C LYS A 349 -4.58 1.03 -13.49
N LEU A 350 -5.27 0.93 -14.62
CA LEU A 350 -5.62 2.07 -15.46
C LEU A 350 -6.53 3.05 -14.69
N LYS A 351 -7.58 2.54 -14.04
CA LYS A 351 -8.52 3.36 -13.27
C LYS A 351 -7.90 3.99 -12.04
N ARG A 352 -7.13 3.24 -11.25
CA ARG A 352 -6.59 3.72 -9.97
C ARG A 352 -5.41 4.65 -10.17
N ASP A 353 -4.45 4.24 -11.01
CA ASP A 353 -3.17 4.94 -11.15
C ASP A 353 -3.23 5.98 -12.29
N ARG A 354 -3.63 5.60 -13.52
CA ARG A 354 -3.59 6.55 -14.65
C ARG A 354 -4.65 7.63 -14.59
N LEU A 355 -5.91 7.30 -14.29
CA LEU A 355 -6.95 8.32 -14.14
C LEU A 355 -6.73 9.19 -12.90
N GLY A 356 -6.23 8.60 -11.80
CA GLY A 356 -5.86 9.35 -10.60
C GLY A 356 -4.76 10.38 -10.89
N GLU A 357 -3.69 9.96 -11.56
CA GLU A 357 -2.60 10.85 -12.00
C GLU A 357 -3.09 11.93 -12.96
N LEU A 358 -3.96 11.58 -13.91
CA LEU A 358 -4.54 12.54 -14.86
C LEU A 358 -5.41 13.58 -14.15
N LEU A 359 -6.31 13.17 -13.26
CA LEU A 359 -7.15 14.09 -12.49
C LEU A 359 -6.31 14.99 -11.59
N TYR A 360 -5.28 14.43 -10.95
CA TYR A 360 -4.33 15.20 -10.15
C TYR A 360 -3.61 16.24 -11.01
N PHE A 361 -3.10 15.84 -12.18
CA PHE A 361 -2.45 16.72 -13.14
C PHE A 361 -3.41 17.82 -13.61
N LEU A 362 -4.62 17.50 -14.04
CA LEU A 362 -5.61 18.49 -14.47
C LEU A 362 -5.93 19.52 -13.38
N LYS A 363 -5.95 19.10 -12.11
CA LYS A 363 -6.26 19.96 -10.97
C LYS A 363 -5.08 20.84 -10.50
N HIS A 364 -3.84 20.41 -10.71
CA HIS A 364 -2.64 21.08 -10.14
C HIS A 364 -1.60 21.53 -11.18
N ALA A 365 -1.75 21.17 -12.45
CA ALA A 365 -0.74 21.43 -13.46
C ALA A 365 -0.64 22.91 -13.81
N ARG A 366 0.58 23.44 -13.73
CA ARG A 366 0.90 24.78 -14.24
C ARG A 366 1.15 24.72 -15.75
N THR A 367 1.04 25.85 -16.45
CA THR A 367 1.28 25.96 -17.91
C THR A 367 2.62 25.38 -18.37
N ARG A 368 3.67 25.48 -17.55
CA ARG A 368 5.00 24.87 -17.82
C ARG A 368 4.99 23.33 -17.83
N GLU A 369 4.15 22.70 -17.01
CA GLU A 369 4.06 21.24 -16.93
C GLU A 369 3.32 20.66 -18.13
N TRP A 370 2.29 21.37 -18.62
CA TRP A 370 1.62 21.09 -19.89
C TRP A 370 2.58 21.13 -21.08
N LEU A 371 3.42 22.17 -21.16
CA LEU A 371 4.45 22.28 -22.21
C LEU A 371 5.48 21.14 -22.16
N ARG A 372 5.88 20.69 -20.95
CA ARG A 372 6.80 19.54 -20.79
C ARG A 372 6.16 18.23 -21.23
N LEU A 373 4.88 18.01 -20.92
CA LEU A 373 4.16 16.79 -21.28
C LEU A 373 3.95 16.71 -22.80
N MET A 374 3.55 17.82 -23.43
CA MET A 374 3.45 17.93 -24.89
C MET A 374 4.80 17.72 -25.59
N LYS A 375 5.89 18.32 -25.08
CA LYS A 375 7.25 18.05 -25.60
C LYS A 375 7.65 16.58 -25.43
N GLY A 376 7.36 15.97 -24.29
CA GLY A 376 7.68 14.56 -24.01
C GLY A 376 6.89 13.58 -24.87
N VAL A 377 5.64 13.90 -25.25
CA VAL A 377 4.85 13.11 -26.20
C VAL A 377 5.41 13.24 -27.62
N LEU A 378 5.76 14.45 -28.07
CA LEU A 378 6.42 14.67 -29.37
C LEU A 378 7.75 13.91 -29.46
N GLN A 379 8.56 13.96 -28.41
CA GLN A 379 9.86 13.27 -28.32
C GLN A 379 9.76 11.73 -28.29
N ARG A 380 8.57 11.16 -28.02
CA ARG A 380 8.35 9.70 -28.08
C ARG A 380 8.05 9.20 -29.50
N ILE A 381 7.63 10.07 -30.41
CA ILE A 381 7.24 9.73 -31.78
C ILE A 381 8.47 9.74 -32.69
N VAL A 382 9.18 10.87 -32.74
CA VAL A 382 10.48 11.00 -33.41
C VAL A 382 11.36 11.95 -32.58
N ALA A 383 12.55 11.49 -32.16
CA ALA A 383 13.53 12.38 -31.54
C ALA A 383 14.96 12.03 -31.97
N ILE A 384 15.70 13.06 -32.36
CA ILE A 384 17.13 12.98 -32.65
C ILE A 384 17.85 13.75 -31.54
N HIS A 385 18.57 13.04 -30.69
CA HIS A 385 19.40 13.64 -29.64
C HIS A 385 20.85 13.59 -30.09
N ARG A 386 21.49 14.75 -30.25
CA ARG A 386 22.94 14.84 -30.42
C ARG A 386 23.57 15.34 -29.14
N ILE A 387 24.40 14.51 -28.54
CA ILE A 387 25.05 14.75 -27.25
C ILE A 387 26.55 14.66 -27.46
N ASP A 388 27.27 15.66 -26.96
CA ASP A 388 28.72 15.68 -26.98
C ASP A 388 29.25 15.25 -25.60
N ILE A 389 30.21 14.32 -25.59
CA ILE A 389 30.96 13.91 -24.39
C ILE A 389 32.20 14.79 -24.26
N TYR A 390 32.36 15.36 -23.07
CA TYR A 390 33.47 16.22 -22.70
C TYR A 390 34.25 15.60 -21.55
N ILE A 391 35.58 15.61 -21.66
CA ILE A 391 36.50 15.12 -20.64
C ILE A 391 37.48 16.23 -20.26
N ALA A 392 37.69 16.42 -18.96
CA ALA A 392 38.79 17.19 -18.41
C ALA A 392 39.80 16.21 -17.79
N GLU A 393 40.97 16.10 -18.40
CA GLU A 393 42.03 15.22 -17.91
C GLU A 393 42.55 15.65 -16.55
N GLN A 394 42.88 14.67 -15.73
CA GLN A 394 43.46 14.87 -14.42
C GLN A 394 44.67 15.82 -14.49
N LYS A 395 44.64 16.88 -13.69
CA LYS A 395 45.79 17.74 -13.42
C LYS A 395 46.09 17.67 -11.92
N TYR A 396 47.38 17.61 -11.56
CA TYR A 396 47.80 17.71 -10.17
C TYR A 396 47.61 19.15 -9.72
N ASP A 397 46.68 19.39 -8.80
CA ASP A 397 46.42 20.72 -8.23
C ASP A 397 46.21 20.60 -6.71
N GLN A 398 46.74 21.57 -5.95
CA GLN A 398 46.73 21.62 -4.47
C GLN A 398 45.72 22.66 -3.95
N GLY A 399 44.53 22.73 -4.56
CA GLY A 399 43.49 23.71 -4.23
C GLY A 399 42.65 23.39 -2.96
N TYR A 400 42.08 24.45 -2.39
CA TYR A 400 41.17 24.49 -1.22
C TYR A 400 39.86 23.73 -1.45
N MET A 401 39.21 23.25 -0.37
CA MET A 401 37.94 22.51 -0.40
C MET A 401 36.73 23.43 -0.14
N PRO A 402 35.84 23.65 -1.12
CA PRO A 402 34.64 24.44 -0.90
C PRO A 402 33.37 23.59 -0.70
N PHE A 403 33.34 22.29 -1.05
CA PHE A 403 32.12 21.49 -1.03
C PHE A 403 32.23 20.25 -0.12
N GLU A 404 31.18 20.01 0.66
CA GLU A 404 31.02 18.83 1.50
C GLU A 404 30.16 17.78 0.78
N GLU A 405 30.47 16.49 0.98
CA GLU A 405 29.62 15.42 0.49
C GLU A 405 28.33 15.37 1.31
N LEU A 406 27.20 15.54 0.63
CA LEU A 406 25.87 15.46 1.23
C LEU A 406 25.43 13.99 1.27
N HIS A 407 25.09 13.51 2.45
CA HIS A 407 24.53 12.19 2.65
C HIS A 407 23.02 12.21 2.51
N MET A 408 22.44 11.01 2.40
CA MET A 408 20.99 10.87 2.24
C MET A 408 20.21 11.41 3.46
N LYS A 409 20.82 11.40 4.65
CA LYS A 409 20.25 12.01 5.87
C LYS A 409 20.08 13.53 5.76
N ASP A 410 21.02 14.20 5.08
CA ASP A 410 21.07 15.67 5.01
C ASP A 410 19.99 16.20 4.06
N ILE A 411 19.57 15.39 3.08
CA ILE A 411 18.55 15.76 2.11
C ILE A 411 17.11 15.44 2.55
N MET A 412 16.91 14.80 3.72
CA MET A 412 15.58 14.36 4.18
C MET A 412 14.64 15.55 4.45
N THR A 413 15.19 16.71 4.76
CA THR A 413 14.49 17.97 5.05
C THR A 413 14.23 18.83 3.80
N LEU A 414 14.83 18.49 2.66
CA LEU A 414 14.75 19.30 1.43
C LEU A 414 13.42 19.09 0.66
N ASN A 415 12.89 20.17 0.08
CA ASN A 415 11.61 20.20 -0.63
C ASN A 415 11.58 19.34 -1.92
N GLU A 416 12.74 19.03 -2.53
CA GLU A 416 12.87 18.19 -3.74
C GLU A 416 13.43 16.78 -3.47
N ARG A 417 13.30 16.29 -2.23
CA ARG A 417 13.74 14.93 -1.81
C ARG A 417 13.42 13.77 -2.78
N PRO A 418 12.27 13.68 -3.50
CA PRO A 418 11.98 12.50 -4.31
C PRO A 418 12.95 12.29 -5.47
N ALA A 419 13.44 13.40 -6.06
CA ALA A 419 14.40 13.33 -7.16
C ALA A 419 15.75 12.81 -6.63
N TYR A 420 16.24 13.37 -5.52
CA TYR A 420 17.55 13.03 -4.96
C TYR A 420 17.63 11.60 -4.43
N ILE A 421 16.61 11.11 -3.72
CA ILE A 421 16.57 9.73 -3.19
C ILE A 421 16.70 8.70 -4.34
N ALA A 422 16.08 8.98 -5.48
CA ALA A 422 16.19 8.10 -6.65
C ALA A 422 17.61 8.06 -7.24
N HIS A 423 18.38 9.15 -7.11
CA HIS A 423 19.75 9.26 -7.57
C HIS A 423 20.75 8.61 -6.61
N PHE A 424 20.55 8.72 -5.29
CA PHE A 424 21.28 7.92 -4.30
C PHE A 424 21.11 6.42 -4.59
N TYR A 425 19.87 5.97 -4.86
CA TYR A 425 19.65 4.57 -5.26
C TYR A 425 20.43 4.19 -6.54
N LYS A 426 20.62 5.11 -7.47
CA LYS A 426 21.40 4.85 -8.70
C LYS A 426 22.92 4.89 -8.47
N GLY A 427 23.41 5.19 -7.26
CA GLY A 427 24.83 5.31 -6.96
C GLY A 427 25.42 6.68 -7.23
N ASN A 428 24.59 7.72 -7.34
CA ASN A 428 25.09 9.09 -7.42
C ASN A 428 25.45 9.59 -6.02
N ARG A 429 26.49 10.42 -5.99
CA ARG A 429 26.97 11.19 -4.85
C ARG A 429 26.60 12.65 -5.08
N PHE A 430 26.34 13.39 -4.01
CA PHE A 430 25.95 14.79 -4.04
C PHE A 430 26.92 15.61 -3.21
N PHE A 431 27.25 16.79 -3.68
CA PHE A 431 28.20 17.69 -3.05
C PHE A 431 27.63 19.09 -3.01
N GLY A 432 27.84 19.80 -1.91
CA GLY A 432 27.19 21.07 -1.66
C GLY A 432 27.93 21.96 -0.68
N ASP A 433 27.36 23.14 -0.45
CA ASP A 433 27.76 24.08 0.60
C ASP A 433 26.52 24.31 1.48
N GLY A 434 26.57 23.82 2.72
CA GLY A 434 25.40 23.73 3.60
C GLY A 434 24.24 22.96 2.97
N ASP A 435 23.04 23.55 2.94
CA ASP A 435 21.83 22.94 2.40
C ASP A 435 21.72 23.01 0.86
N GLN A 436 22.70 23.63 0.18
CA GLN A 436 22.66 23.81 -1.26
C GLN A 436 23.48 22.75 -1.99
N ILE A 437 22.80 21.93 -2.80
CA ILE A 437 23.47 21.00 -3.72
C ILE A 437 24.14 21.80 -4.85
N VAL A 438 25.46 21.68 -4.94
CA VAL A 438 26.30 22.34 -5.95
C VAL A 438 26.49 21.45 -7.17
N TYR A 439 26.74 20.15 -6.99
CA TYR A 439 26.84 19.20 -8.10
C TYR A 439 26.50 17.75 -7.74
N ARG A 440 26.15 16.97 -8.77
CA ARG A 440 25.93 15.52 -8.68
C ARG A 440 27.01 14.76 -9.44
N ARG A 441 27.49 13.68 -8.85
CA ARG A 441 28.60 12.87 -9.38
C ARG A 441 28.28 11.37 -9.39
N HIS A 442 28.81 10.64 -10.37
CA HIS A 442 28.80 9.18 -10.40
C HIS A 442 30.14 8.64 -10.89
N ASP A 443 30.71 7.69 -10.17
CA ASP A 443 32.10 7.24 -10.38
C ASP A 443 32.26 6.05 -11.35
N HIS A 444 31.16 5.56 -11.93
CA HIS A 444 31.17 4.34 -12.76
C HIS A 444 30.36 4.49 -14.04
N ILE A 445 29.34 5.35 -14.06
CA ILE A 445 28.40 5.43 -15.17
C ILE A 445 28.08 6.89 -15.47
N ALA A 446 28.21 7.28 -16.73
CA ALA A 446 27.56 8.47 -17.27
C ALA A 446 26.16 8.10 -17.77
N TYR A 447 25.14 8.74 -17.19
CA TYR A 447 23.73 8.52 -17.57
C TYR A 447 23.11 9.80 -18.12
N GLU A 448 22.51 9.69 -19.31
CA GLU A 448 21.74 10.74 -19.95
C GLU A 448 20.25 10.43 -19.81
N GLU A 449 19.53 11.26 -19.04
CA GLU A 449 18.17 10.97 -18.61
C GLU A 449 17.10 11.13 -19.69
N VAL A 450 17.29 12.02 -20.65
CA VAL A 450 16.30 12.35 -21.69
C VAL A 450 16.23 11.26 -22.75
N SER A 451 17.39 10.77 -23.16
CA SER A 451 17.62 9.76 -24.17
C SER A 451 17.74 8.35 -23.58
N GLY A 452 18.04 8.25 -22.28
CA GLY A 452 18.32 6.97 -21.61
C GLY A 452 19.62 6.33 -22.09
N TYR A 453 20.61 7.14 -22.48
CA TYR A 453 21.94 6.66 -22.84
C TYR A 453 22.80 6.44 -21.61
N THR A 454 23.54 5.34 -21.61
CA THR A 454 24.39 4.92 -20.50
C THR A 454 25.76 4.61 -21.06
N TYR A 455 26.79 5.11 -20.40
CA TYR A 455 28.18 4.88 -20.75
C TYR A 455 28.98 4.50 -19.50
N GLU A 456 29.69 3.39 -19.56
CA GLU A 456 30.57 2.95 -18.47
C GLU A 456 31.86 3.79 -18.48
N LEU A 457 32.22 4.30 -17.31
CA LEU A 457 33.40 5.12 -17.10
C LEU A 457 34.60 4.22 -16.78
N SER A 458 35.80 4.66 -17.16
CA SER A 458 37.03 4.05 -16.68
C SER A 458 37.20 4.23 -15.17
N ALA A 459 38.00 3.37 -14.54
CA ALA A 459 38.17 3.34 -13.08
C ALA A 459 38.63 4.67 -12.45
N ASN A 460 39.34 5.51 -13.21
CA ASN A 460 39.87 6.81 -12.80
C ASN A 460 39.05 7.97 -13.37
N MET A 461 37.75 7.77 -13.62
CA MET A 461 36.89 8.79 -14.18
C MET A 461 35.61 8.95 -13.36
N SER A 462 35.12 10.17 -13.32
CA SER A 462 33.87 10.52 -12.65
C SER A 462 33.00 11.36 -13.55
N PHE A 463 31.72 11.05 -13.59
CA PHE A 463 30.74 11.78 -14.37
C PHE A 463 30.02 12.81 -13.50
N ILE A 464 30.05 14.08 -13.90
CA ILE A 464 29.31 15.16 -13.24
C ILE A 464 28.09 15.61 -14.05
N ARG A 465 26.99 15.89 -13.35
CA ARG A 465 25.74 16.43 -13.91
C ARG A 465 25.05 17.33 -12.88
N GLU A 466 24.11 18.16 -13.32
CA GLU A 466 23.36 19.09 -12.44
C GLU A 466 24.30 19.92 -11.55
N TYR A 467 25.34 20.48 -12.16
CA TYR A 467 26.35 21.31 -11.49
C TYR A 467 26.07 22.79 -11.66
N ASP A 468 26.48 23.59 -10.68
CA ASP A 468 26.55 25.04 -10.83
C ASP A 468 27.60 25.42 -11.88
N THR A 469 27.16 26.11 -12.94
CA THR A 469 28.04 26.53 -14.03
C THR A 469 28.94 27.71 -13.69
N GLN A 470 28.74 28.37 -12.54
CA GLN A 470 29.63 29.39 -12.02
C GLN A 470 30.82 28.74 -11.29
N LEU A 471 30.55 27.65 -10.57
CA LEU A 471 31.52 26.91 -9.75
C LEU A 471 32.20 25.74 -10.49
N LEU A 472 32.09 25.71 -11.82
CA LEU A 472 32.52 24.55 -12.62
C LEU A 472 34.03 24.30 -12.52
N LYS A 473 34.86 25.34 -12.36
CA LYS A 473 36.32 25.16 -12.25
C LYS A 473 36.68 24.53 -10.92
N GLU A 474 36.06 25.03 -9.85
CA GLU A 474 36.21 24.54 -8.48
C GLU A 474 35.79 23.06 -8.39
N ILE A 475 34.63 22.71 -8.97
CA ILE A 475 34.15 21.32 -9.04
C ILE A 475 35.15 20.41 -9.76
N VAL A 476 35.73 20.86 -10.87
CA VAL A 476 36.70 20.04 -11.63
C VAL A 476 37.96 19.78 -10.79
N VAL A 477 38.49 20.82 -10.14
CA VAL A 477 39.68 20.71 -9.29
C VAL A 477 39.45 19.72 -8.15
N GLU A 478 38.28 19.77 -7.51
CA GLU A 478 37.92 18.86 -6.42
C GLU A 478 37.92 17.39 -6.87
N VAL A 479 37.25 17.07 -7.98
CA VAL A 479 37.21 15.69 -8.49
C VAL A 479 38.60 15.22 -8.95
N GLN A 480 39.41 16.10 -9.54
CA GLN A 480 40.75 15.76 -10.00
C GLN A 480 41.74 15.49 -8.87
N ARG A 481 41.53 16.12 -7.70
CA ARG A 481 42.32 15.86 -6.49
C ARG A 481 42.15 14.41 -5.98
N GLU A 482 40.99 13.81 -6.18
CA GLU A 482 40.78 12.37 -5.91
C GLU A 482 41.48 11.45 -6.93
N GLY A 483 42.26 12.01 -7.85
CA GLY A 483 42.98 11.28 -8.89
C GLY A 483 42.11 10.84 -10.05
N ARG A 484 41.04 11.59 -10.36
CA ARG A 484 40.03 11.19 -11.36
C ARG A 484 39.86 12.24 -12.46
N SER A 485 39.82 11.82 -13.72
CA SER A 485 39.40 12.68 -14.83
C SER A 485 37.89 12.96 -14.75
N VAL A 486 37.47 14.16 -15.17
CA VAL A 486 36.07 14.59 -15.07
C VAL A 486 35.37 14.45 -16.41
N CYS A 487 34.28 13.70 -16.44
CA CYS A 487 33.44 13.48 -17.61
C CYS A 487 32.12 14.23 -17.44
N THR A 488 31.64 14.87 -18.51
CA THR A 488 30.27 15.40 -18.55
C THR A 488 29.72 15.39 -19.96
N ILE A 489 28.42 15.62 -20.09
CA ILE A 489 27.73 15.65 -21.37
C ILE A 489 26.95 16.94 -21.54
N ALA A 490 27.01 17.47 -22.77
CA ALA A 490 26.27 18.67 -23.15
C ALA A 490 25.55 18.44 -24.48
N PRO A 491 24.25 18.79 -24.58
CA PRO A 491 23.55 18.81 -25.86
C PRO A 491 24.20 19.76 -26.85
N TRP A 492 24.14 19.42 -28.14
CA TRP A 492 24.75 20.22 -29.20
C TRP A 492 24.23 21.68 -29.23
N TYR A 493 22.96 21.89 -28.87
CA TYR A 493 22.29 23.20 -28.88
C TYR A 493 22.65 24.11 -27.69
N GLU A 494 23.28 23.58 -26.63
CA GLU A 494 23.68 24.37 -25.45
C GLU A 494 25.05 25.05 -25.67
N GLY A 495 25.12 25.95 -26.66
CA GLY A 495 26.37 26.61 -27.07
C GLY A 495 27.09 27.34 -25.93
N ARG A 496 26.34 28.02 -25.04
CA ARG A 496 26.91 28.73 -23.87
C ARG A 496 27.57 27.77 -22.88
N ARG A 497 26.92 26.63 -22.58
CA ARG A 497 27.46 25.59 -21.69
C ARG A 497 28.73 24.97 -22.28
N ARG A 498 28.72 24.65 -23.58
CA ARG A 498 29.89 24.12 -24.29
C ARG A 498 31.08 25.07 -24.27
N ARG A 499 30.87 26.38 -24.39
CA ARG A 499 31.94 27.38 -24.25
C ARG A 499 32.51 27.40 -22.83
N LYS A 500 31.66 27.36 -21.80
CA LYS A 500 32.08 27.26 -20.39
C LYS A 500 32.88 25.99 -20.11
N LEU A 501 32.48 24.84 -20.66
CA LEU A 501 33.22 23.59 -20.55
C LEU A 501 34.65 23.73 -21.11
N LYS A 502 34.81 24.32 -22.29
CA LYS A 502 36.14 24.60 -22.85
C LYS A 502 36.98 25.53 -21.96
N GLN A 503 36.36 26.57 -21.39
CA GLN A 503 37.03 27.50 -20.46
C GLN A 503 37.45 26.84 -19.13
N ALA A 504 36.75 25.78 -18.72
CA ALA A 504 37.08 24.97 -17.55
C ALA A 504 38.04 23.80 -17.87
N GLY A 505 38.62 23.77 -19.07
CA GLY A 505 39.64 22.77 -19.44
C GLY A 505 39.08 21.46 -20.01
N PHE A 506 37.79 21.36 -20.29
CA PHE A 506 37.24 20.20 -20.97
C PHE A 506 37.51 20.23 -22.48
N HIS A 507 37.88 19.08 -23.04
CA HIS A 507 37.92 18.87 -24.48
C HIS A 507 36.83 17.87 -24.90
N LYS A 508 36.35 18.00 -26.14
CA LYS A 508 35.32 17.11 -26.69
C LYS A 508 36.00 15.83 -27.18
N VAL A 509 35.50 14.67 -26.76
CA VAL A 509 36.11 13.37 -27.05
C VAL A 509 35.25 12.54 -27.99
N SER A 510 33.92 12.67 -27.90
CA SER A 510 33.03 12.01 -28.85
C SER A 510 31.70 12.74 -29.00
N GLN A 511 31.01 12.43 -30.08
CA GLN A 511 29.64 12.84 -30.32
C GLN A 511 28.78 11.60 -30.52
N ILE A 512 27.64 11.59 -29.84
CA ILE A 512 26.65 10.52 -29.90
C ILE A 512 25.40 11.10 -30.52
N THR A 513 24.94 10.46 -31.59
CA THR A 513 23.63 10.73 -32.18
C THR A 513 22.71 9.57 -31.88
N LEU A 514 21.64 9.86 -31.13
CA LEU A 514 20.60 8.89 -30.78
C LEU A 514 19.35 9.22 -31.59
N VAL A 515 18.96 8.31 -32.47
CA VAL A 515 17.71 8.41 -33.23
C VAL A 515 16.70 7.48 -32.60
N ARG A 516 15.58 8.04 -32.14
CA ARG A 516 14.45 7.30 -31.59
C ARG A 516 13.23 7.51 -32.48
N LEU A 517 12.65 6.41 -32.95
CA LEU A 517 11.47 6.39 -33.81
C LEU A 517 10.49 5.37 -33.23
N PHE A 518 9.45 5.83 -32.55
CA PHE A 518 8.57 4.99 -31.72
C PHE A 518 9.35 4.11 -30.71
N LYS A 519 9.38 2.78 -30.92
CA LYS A 519 10.14 1.79 -30.12
C LYS A 519 11.53 1.50 -30.68
N TRP A 520 11.84 1.94 -31.89
CA TRP A 520 13.12 1.75 -32.54
C TRP A 520 14.14 2.78 -32.03
N ARG A 521 15.33 2.31 -31.66
CA ARG A 521 16.44 3.13 -31.16
C ARG A 521 17.70 2.73 -31.90
N LYS A 522 18.42 3.69 -32.49
CA LYS A 522 19.72 3.48 -33.11
C LYS A 522 20.72 4.52 -32.59
N GLU A 523 21.91 4.04 -32.26
CA GLU A 523 23.00 4.83 -31.69
C GLU A 523 24.11 4.95 -32.71
N PHE A 524 24.62 6.17 -32.91
CA PHE A 524 25.74 6.45 -33.80
C PHE A 524 26.83 7.15 -33.00
N HIS A 525 28.03 6.56 -33.00
CA HIS A 525 29.21 7.11 -32.34
C HIS A 525 30.12 7.73 -33.40
N ALA A 526 30.31 9.05 -33.33
CA ALA A 526 31.38 9.72 -34.02
C ALA A 526 32.49 10.00 -33.00
N LYS A 527 33.58 9.23 -33.07
CA LYS A 527 34.81 9.56 -32.35
C LYS A 527 35.48 10.74 -33.06
N GLN A 528 35.97 11.70 -32.29
CA GLN A 528 36.71 12.85 -32.81
C GLN A 528 38.21 12.59 -32.78
#